data_AF-K9P6Y2-F1
#
_entry.id   AF-K9P6Y2-F1
#
_cell.length_a   1.000
_cell.length_b   1.000
_cell.length_c   1.000
_cell.angle_alpha   90.00
_cell.angle_beta   90.00
_cell.angle_gamma   90.00
#
_symmetry.space_group_name_H-M   'P 1'
#
loop_
_entity.id
_entity.type
_entity.pdbx_description
1 polymer ?
#
loop_
_entity_poly.entity_id
_entity_poly.type
_entity_poly.pdbx_seq_one_letter_code
_entity_poly.pdbx_strand_id
1 'polypeptide(L)'
;MPTRQTSSSGKPKSPRIQVVLPEELCARLAALAESESRTVSNMAKVLIQQGVERLERQRPPEPAAAPYPLGPTVAADRFRRELEQQEQAGTRRLRGAPRRLRLRQPPSSP
;
A
#
# COMPACT_ATOMS: atom_id res chain seq x y z
N MET A 1 -14.76 3.05 -40.22
CA MET A 1 -15.50 2.05 -39.42
C MET A 1 -14.48 1.10 -38.78
N PRO A 2 -14.19 1.20 -37.47
CA PRO A 2 -13.21 0.31 -36.84
C PRO A 2 -13.91 -0.93 -36.28
N THR A 3 -13.63 -2.09 -36.86
CA THR A 3 -14.11 -3.41 -36.41
C THR A 3 -13.41 -3.79 -35.10
N ARG A 4 -14.08 -3.63 -33.97
CA ARG A 4 -13.62 -4.16 -32.68
C ARG A 4 -13.74 -5.68 -32.72
N GLN A 5 -12.59 -6.35 -32.80
CA GLN A 5 -12.45 -7.79 -32.65
C GLN A 5 -12.88 -8.18 -31.23
N THR A 6 -14.13 -8.61 -31.07
CA THR A 6 -14.63 -9.18 -29.82
C THR A 6 -14.39 -10.69 -29.82
N SER A 7 -13.93 -11.23 -28.69
CA SER A 7 -13.87 -12.67 -28.43
C SER A 7 -15.25 -13.31 -28.69
N SER A 8 -15.32 -14.56 -29.15
CA SER A 8 -16.60 -15.23 -29.50
C SER A 8 -17.63 -15.35 -28.37
N SER A 9 -17.28 -14.96 -27.13
CA SER A 9 -18.15 -14.94 -25.94
C SER A 9 -18.54 -13.52 -25.48
N GLY A 10 -18.06 -12.44 -26.12
CA GLY A 10 -18.33 -11.06 -25.69
C GLY A 10 -17.68 -10.63 -24.35
N LYS A 11 -17.07 -11.55 -23.61
CA LYS A 11 -16.35 -11.26 -22.36
C LYS A 11 -14.90 -10.81 -22.65
N PRO A 12 -14.40 -9.75 -21.99
CA PRO A 12 -13.00 -9.37 -22.08
C PRO A 12 -12.14 -10.50 -21.50
N LYS A 13 -11.02 -10.80 -22.17
CA LYS A 13 -10.08 -11.83 -21.74
C LYS A 13 -9.41 -11.38 -20.43
N SER A 14 -9.28 -12.28 -19.46
CA SER A 14 -8.59 -11.96 -18.20
C SER A 14 -7.16 -11.46 -18.47
N PRO A 15 -6.67 -10.45 -17.74
CA PRO A 15 -5.30 -9.98 -17.88
C PRO A 15 -4.31 -11.12 -17.59
N ARG A 16 -3.24 -11.18 -18.36
CA ARG A 16 -2.18 -12.17 -18.22
C ARG A 16 -0.97 -11.53 -17.55
N ILE A 17 -0.37 -12.25 -16.61
CA ILE A 17 0.89 -11.87 -15.98
C ILE A 17 1.98 -12.83 -16.44
N GLN A 18 3.16 -12.28 -16.69
CA GLN A 18 4.38 -13.06 -16.91
C GLN A 18 5.37 -12.63 -15.85
N VAL A 19 6.07 -13.59 -15.26
CA VAL A 19 7.01 -13.36 -14.16
C VAL A 19 8.32 -14.05 -14.46
N VAL A 20 9.43 -13.40 -14.13
CA VAL A 20 10.76 -13.99 -14.14
C VAL A 20 11.06 -14.41 -12.71
N LEU A 21 11.32 -15.70 -12.50
CA LEU A 21 11.58 -16.28 -11.18
C LEU A 21 13.02 -16.81 -11.12
N PRO A 22 13.68 -16.76 -9.94
CA PRO A 22 14.92 -17.50 -9.72
C PRO A 22 14.72 -19.00 -9.95
N GLU A 23 15.76 -19.67 -10.45
CA GLU A 23 15.73 -21.10 -10.80
C GLU A 23 15.33 -21.98 -9.61
N GLU A 24 15.90 -21.71 -8.43
CA GLU A 24 15.60 -22.45 -7.21
C GLU A 24 14.11 -22.38 -6.83
N LEU A 25 13.49 -21.19 -6.98
CA LEU A 25 12.07 -21.00 -6.70
C LEU A 25 11.20 -21.74 -7.72
N CYS A 26 11.60 -21.73 -9.00
CA CYS A 26 10.92 -22.47 -10.05
C CYS A 26 10.96 -23.99 -9.78
N ALA A 27 12.12 -24.52 -9.39
CA ALA A 27 12.28 -25.95 -9.05
C ALA A 27 11.40 -26.35 -7.85
N ARG A 28 11.35 -25.53 -6.80
CA ARG A 28 10.47 -25.76 -5.65
C ARG A 28 8.99 -25.72 -6.03
N LEU A 29 8.57 -24.78 -6.88
CA LEU A 29 7.20 -24.74 -7.38
C LEU A 29 6.84 -25.97 -8.22
N ALA A 30 7.78 -26.46 -9.04
CA ALA A 30 7.59 -27.67 -9.82
C ALA A 30 7.42 -28.91 -8.93
N ALA A 31 8.23 -29.06 -7.88
CA ALA A 31 8.10 -30.15 -6.92
C ALA A 31 6.74 -30.15 -6.20
N LEU A 32 6.28 -28.97 -5.76
CA LEU A 32 4.95 -28.82 -5.13
C LEU A 32 3.83 -29.14 -6.12
N ALA A 33 3.95 -28.65 -7.35
CA ALA A 33 2.97 -28.89 -8.41
C ALA A 33 2.84 -30.38 -8.73
N GLU A 34 3.97 -31.09 -8.85
CA GLU A 34 4.01 -32.54 -9.05
C GLU A 34 3.32 -33.28 -7.90
N SER A 35 3.64 -32.91 -6.65
CA SER A 35 3.08 -33.57 -5.45
C SER A 35 1.55 -33.43 -5.33
N GLU A 36 0.98 -32.37 -5.91
CA GLU A 36 -0.47 -32.11 -5.89
C GLU A 36 -1.15 -32.42 -7.24
N SER A 37 -0.44 -33.04 -8.20
CA SER A 37 -0.94 -33.33 -9.54
C SER A 37 -1.50 -32.08 -10.26
N ARG A 38 -0.80 -30.95 -10.13
CA ARG A 38 -1.17 -29.65 -10.70
C ARG A 38 -0.09 -29.14 -11.64
N THR A 39 -0.45 -28.23 -12.55
CA THR A 39 0.55 -27.50 -13.34
C THR A 39 1.24 -26.44 -12.48
N VAL A 40 2.49 -26.11 -12.81
CA VAL A 40 3.27 -25.05 -12.13
C VAL A 40 2.51 -23.71 -12.12
N SER A 41 1.85 -23.35 -13.22
CA SER A 41 1.04 -22.13 -13.31
C SER A 41 -0.16 -22.15 -12.37
N ASN A 42 -0.85 -23.30 -12.23
CA ASN A 42 -1.98 -23.43 -11.32
C ASN A 42 -1.52 -23.41 -9.86
N MET A 43 -0.41 -24.08 -9.55
CA MET A 43 0.21 -24.05 -8.23
C MET A 43 0.59 -22.63 -7.82
N ALA A 44 1.29 -21.91 -8.70
CA ALA A 44 1.64 -20.51 -8.49
C ALA A 44 0.40 -19.63 -8.25
N LYS A 45 -0.67 -19.80 -9.06
CA LYS A 45 -1.93 -19.08 -8.87
C LYS A 45 -2.52 -19.32 -7.48
N VAL A 46 -2.59 -20.57 -7.02
CA VAL A 46 -3.16 -20.91 -5.70
C VAL A 46 -2.33 -20.31 -4.58
N LEU A 47 -1.00 -20.42 -4.64
CA LEU A 47 -0.11 -19.88 -3.61
C LEU A 47 -0.17 -18.36 -3.55
N ILE A 48 -0.26 -17.67 -4.71
CA ILE A 48 -0.45 -16.22 -4.76
C ILE A 48 -1.78 -15.84 -4.09
N GLN A 49 -2.88 -16.53 -4.43
CA GLN A 49 -4.20 -16.26 -3.85
C GLN A 49 -4.20 -16.41 -2.33
N GLN A 50 -3.67 -17.54 -1.83
CA GLN A 50 -3.54 -17.79 -0.39
C GLN A 50 -2.62 -16.78 0.31
N GLY A 51 -1.55 -16.35 -0.36
CA GLY A 51 -0.64 -15.32 0.13
C GLY A 51 -1.33 -13.97 0.30
N VAL A 52 -2.13 -13.56 -0.69
CA VAL A 52 -2.92 -12.31 -0.63
C VAL A 52 -3.93 -12.37 0.52
N GLU A 53 -4.72 -13.45 0.61
CA GLU A 53 -5.71 -13.60 1.68
C GLU A 53 -5.09 -13.62 3.08
N ARG A 54 -3.89 -14.20 3.22
CA ARG A 54 -3.14 -14.20 4.49
C ARG A 54 -2.70 -12.78 4.84
N LEU A 55 -2.19 -12.04 3.86
CA LEU A 55 -1.73 -10.66 4.05
C LEU A 55 -2.90 -9.74 4.44
N GLU A 56 -4.05 -9.89 3.76
CA GLU A 56 -5.27 -9.14 4.07
C GLU A 56 -5.78 -9.43 5.49
N ARG A 57 -5.75 -10.70 5.91
CA ARG A 57 -6.14 -11.09 7.28
C ARG A 57 -5.20 -10.55 8.36
N GLN A 58 -3.91 -10.45 8.05
CA GLN A 58 -2.91 -9.94 8.99
C GLN A 58 -2.84 -8.42 9.03
N ARG A 59 -3.38 -7.74 8.01
CA ARG A 59 -3.51 -6.29 8.02
C ARG A 59 -4.59 -5.93 9.05
N PRO A 60 -4.26 -5.18 10.12
CA PRO A 60 -5.30 -4.64 10.99
C PRO A 60 -6.28 -3.82 10.12
N PRO A 61 -7.57 -3.75 10.47
CA PRO A 61 -8.54 -2.99 9.69
C PRO A 61 -8.05 -1.55 9.60
N GLU A 62 -7.47 -1.22 8.44
CA GLU A 62 -7.15 0.14 8.09
C GLU A 62 -8.52 0.84 7.96
N PRO A 63 -8.76 1.97 8.65
CA PRO A 63 -9.98 2.71 8.42
C PRO A 63 -10.01 3.06 6.94
N ALA A 64 -11.06 2.63 6.25
CA ALA A 64 -11.22 2.76 4.80
C ALA A 64 -10.73 4.12 4.30
N ALA A 65 -9.50 4.13 3.76
CA ALA A 65 -8.87 5.32 3.23
C ALA A 65 -8.71 5.15 1.72
N ALA A 66 -9.06 6.23 1.03
CA ALA A 66 -9.22 6.41 -0.39
C ALA A 66 -8.10 5.81 -1.28
N PRO A 67 -8.39 5.54 -2.57
CA PRO A 67 -7.50 4.83 -3.47
C PRO A 67 -6.35 5.71 -3.98
N TYR A 68 -5.29 5.94 -3.20
CA TYR A 68 -3.99 6.44 -3.67
C TYR A 68 -2.83 5.96 -2.79
N PRO A 69 -1.63 5.72 -3.33
CA PRO A 69 -0.50 5.28 -2.54
C PRO A 69 0.03 6.47 -1.76
N LEU A 70 -0.14 6.47 -0.44
CA LEU A 70 0.44 7.49 0.40
C LEU A 70 1.58 6.86 1.21
N GLY A 71 2.80 7.08 0.72
CA GLY A 71 3.96 7.18 1.61
C GLY A 71 3.77 8.33 2.62
N PRO A 72 4.80 8.69 3.39
CA PRO A 72 4.83 9.18 4.80
C PRO A 72 3.53 9.44 5.63
N THR A 73 2.33 9.16 5.16
CA THR A 73 1.07 9.59 5.79
C THR A 73 0.68 8.75 6.98
N VAL A 74 1.00 7.46 7.03
CA VAL A 74 0.66 6.63 8.20
C VAL A 74 1.33 7.17 9.47
N ALA A 75 2.55 7.69 9.35
CA ALA A 75 3.25 8.38 10.44
C ALA A 75 2.62 9.75 10.75
N ALA A 76 2.26 10.51 9.71
CA ALA A 76 1.59 11.81 9.87
C ALA A 76 0.19 11.69 10.48
N ASP A 77 -0.57 10.63 10.16
CA ASP A 77 -1.91 10.36 10.66
C ASP A 77 -1.88 9.91 12.12
N ARG A 78 -0.87 9.10 12.51
CA ARG A 78 -0.61 8.79 13.92
C ARG A 78 -0.27 10.06 14.69
N PHE A 79 0.65 10.87 14.16
CA PHE A 79 1.04 12.14 14.78
C PHE A 79 -0.15 13.10 14.92
N ARG A 80 -1.02 13.19 13.91
CA ARG A 80 -2.24 14.02 13.95
C ARG A 80 -3.19 13.58 15.06
N ARG A 81 -3.44 12.27 15.17
CA ARG A 81 -4.30 11.70 16.22
C ARG A 81 -3.76 11.93 17.62
N GLU A 82 -2.44 11.79 17.81
CA GLU A 82 -1.78 12.10 19.08
C GLU A 82 -1.96 13.57 19.45
N LEU A 83 -1.87 14.48 18.47
CA LEU A 83 -2.05 15.92 18.66
C LEU A 83 -3.50 16.27 19.02
N GLU A 84 -4.48 15.70 18.32
CA GLU A 84 -5.91 15.88 18.60
C GLU A 84 -6.29 15.37 20.01
N GLN A 85 -5.73 14.23 20.44
CA GLN A 85 -5.93 13.71 21.79
C GLN A 85 -5.31 14.63 22.85
N GLN A 86 -4.13 15.20 22.58
CA GLN A 86 -3.48 16.17 23.47
C GLN A 86 -4.25 17.50 23.55
N GLU A 87 -4.87 17.96 22.47
CA GLU A 87 -5.73 19.15 22.49
C GLU A 87 -7.01 18.92 23.30
N GLN A 88 -7.63 17.74 23.16
CA GLN A 88 -8.85 17.34 23.89
C GLN A 88 -8.62 17.13 25.39
N ALA A 89 -7.43 16.64 25.78
CA ALA A 89 -7.03 16.45 27.18
C ALA A 89 -6.68 17.77 27.91
N GLY A 90 -6.80 18.91 27.24
CA GLY A 90 -6.54 20.24 27.77
C GLY A 90 -5.16 20.77 27.38
N THR A 91 -5.16 21.88 26.64
CA THR A 91 -3.95 22.57 26.17
C THR A 91 -3.10 23.07 27.34
N ARG A 92 -2.19 22.23 27.83
CA ARG A 92 -1.15 22.66 28.76
C ARG A 92 -0.19 23.57 28.00
N ARG A 93 -0.44 24.88 28.07
CA ARG A 93 0.45 25.92 27.52
C ARG A 93 1.89 25.54 27.86
N LEU A 94 2.76 25.47 26.86
CA LEU A 94 4.20 25.36 27.07
C LEU A 94 4.64 26.53 27.95
N ARG A 95 4.74 26.29 29.27
CA ARG A 95 5.16 27.28 30.25
C ARG A 95 6.57 27.71 29.86
N GLY A 96 6.71 28.96 29.43
CA GLY A 96 8.02 29.56 29.13
C GLY A 96 8.32 29.80 27.65
N ALA A 97 7.45 29.45 26.71
CA ALA A 97 7.68 29.80 25.30
C ALA A 97 7.42 31.31 25.07
N PRO A 98 8.39 32.07 24.51
CA PRO A 98 8.23 33.50 24.29
C PRO A 98 7.09 33.77 23.30
N ARG A 99 6.14 34.61 23.70
CA ARG A 99 4.90 34.92 22.94
C ARG A 99 5.12 35.59 21.59
N ARG A 100 6.32 36.11 21.29
CA ARG A 100 6.66 36.76 20.02
C ARG A 100 8.14 36.60 19.70
N LEU A 101 8.45 35.95 18.60
CA LEU A 101 9.76 36.04 17.94
C LEU A 101 9.77 37.33 17.12
N ARG A 102 10.61 38.30 17.51
CA ARG A 102 10.88 39.48 16.68
C ARG A 102 12.00 39.12 15.70
N LEU A 103 11.65 38.92 14.44
CA LEU A 103 12.63 38.80 13.36
C LEU A 103 13.24 40.18 13.13
N ARG A 104 14.58 40.28 13.16
CA ARG A 104 15.28 41.51 12.78
C ARG A 104 15.03 41.76 11.30
N GLN A 105 14.42 42.90 10.97
CA GLN A 105 14.41 43.37 9.59
C GLN A 105 15.84 43.80 9.21
N PRO A 106 16.32 43.44 8.01
CA PRO A 106 17.59 43.94 7.51
C PRO A 106 17.51 45.47 7.32
N PRO A 107 18.63 46.21 7.51
CA PRO A 107 18.65 47.64 7.34
C PRO A 107 18.32 48.00 5.89
N SER A 108 17.31 48.85 5.70
CA SER A 108 17.04 49.49 4.41
C SER A 108 18.25 50.35 4.04
N SER A 109 18.93 49.96 2.97
CA SER A 109 20.06 50.73 2.42
C SER A 109 19.55 52.06 1.81
N PRO A 110 20.35 53.13 1.85
CA PRO A 110 19.97 54.49 1.46
C PRO A 110 19.75 54.67 -0.04
#